data_AF-A0A1V5C6M6-F1
#
_entry.id   AF-A0A1V5C6M6-F1
#
_cell.length_a   1.000
_cell.length_b   1.000
_cell.length_c   1.000
_cell.angle_alpha   90.00
_cell.angle_beta   90.00
_cell.angle_gamma   90.00
#
_symmetry.space_group_name_H-M   'P 1'
#
loop_
_entity.id
_entity.type
_entity.pdbx_description
1 polymer ?
#
loop_
_entity_poly.entity_id
_entity_poly.type
_entity_poly.pdbx_seq_one_letter_code
_entity_poly.pdbx_strand_id
1 'polypeptide(L)'
;MISFVRNMSRSVLWVWSILFLLVAGATATEPTYKEGETIFIETGVEAPDRAPTWYASMVAKPYAPSFEMLATQGTQGRYYPYTYPATLKDLVRFHGHDCEGTTHAANAAWVAFKILFPDGIIDRSVLWGISGESPCWSDAVAFLTGARLQYGNLGFFKDKRYSHAIVLYREDTKVAVLATWKEGINNIPGEPVMLPGKVTWKPKITMKDVEALKAIVKKAGGKPTPYQVDLMRYQQWVHVNDILEHPLEESYQARAIENFKWEEWIDPAKTISKPHERTDTRLKNYPYRSRPIEAPAVGAKP
;
A
#
# COMPACT_ATOMS: atom_id res chain seq x y z
N MET A 1 -3.42 51.84 -57.11
CA MET A 1 -2.39 50.80 -56.91
C MET A 1 -3.02 49.67 -56.10
N ILE A 2 -3.26 48.54 -56.77
CA ILE A 2 -3.47 47.16 -56.30
C ILE A 2 -4.56 46.90 -55.23
N SER A 3 -5.57 46.16 -55.71
CA SER A 3 -6.68 45.48 -55.05
C SER A 3 -6.26 44.25 -54.24
N PHE A 4 -6.92 43.98 -53.09
CA PHE A 4 -7.30 42.63 -52.62
C PHE A 4 -8.31 42.73 -51.45
N VAL A 5 -9.63 42.77 -51.69
CA VAL A 5 -10.58 41.65 -51.54
C VAL A 5 -10.11 40.49 -50.65
N ARG A 6 -10.79 40.19 -49.52
CA ARG A 6 -11.78 39.08 -49.43
C ARG A 6 -12.28 38.81 -48.00
N ASN A 7 -13.61 38.71 -47.93
CA ASN A 7 -14.46 38.16 -46.87
C ASN A 7 -14.01 36.80 -46.27
N MET A 8 -14.38 36.56 -45.00
CA MET A 8 -15.05 35.35 -44.45
C MET A 8 -15.04 35.47 -42.92
N SER A 9 -16.15 35.79 -42.27
CA SER A 9 -17.25 34.91 -41.83
C SER A 9 -16.90 33.96 -40.67
N ARG A 10 -17.82 33.96 -39.68
CA ARG A 10 -18.12 32.92 -38.68
C ARG A 10 -17.34 32.94 -37.35
N SER A 11 -17.94 33.64 -36.40
CA SER A 11 -18.47 33.09 -35.14
C SER A 11 -17.79 31.82 -34.59
N VAL A 12 -17.04 31.95 -33.50
CA VAL A 12 -17.05 30.95 -32.42
C VAL A 12 -16.85 31.67 -31.09
N LEU A 13 -17.94 31.80 -30.33
CA LEU A 13 -17.94 32.00 -28.89
C LEU A 13 -17.15 30.83 -28.26
N TRP A 14 -15.98 31.11 -27.69
CA TRP A 14 -15.30 30.17 -26.82
C TRP A 14 -15.96 30.21 -25.44
N VAL A 15 -17.01 29.40 -25.30
CA VAL A 15 -17.63 29.08 -24.01
C VAL A 15 -16.63 28.26 -23.21
N TRP A 16 -16.33 28.77 -22.02
CA TRP A 16 -15.69 28.07 -20.94
C TRP A 16 -16.47 26.80 -20.60
N SER A 17 -15.88 25.63 -20.87
CA SER A 17 -16.34 24.36 -20.31
C SER A 17 -15.20 23.79 -19.49
N ILE A 18 -15.18 24.17 -18.21
CA ILE A 18 -14.42 23.46 -17.17
C ILE A 18 -15.04 22.07 -17.08
N LEU A 19 -14.34 21.08 -17.62
CA LEU A 19 -14.70 19.68 -17.51
C LEU A 19 -14.39 19.22 -16.07
N PHE A 20 -15.33 19.45 -15.15
CA PHE A 20 -15.33 18.75 -13.86
C PHE A 20 -15.66 17.28 -14.14
N LEU A 21 -14.61 16.46 -14.23
CA LEU A 21 -14.73 15.00 -14.12
C LEU A 21 -15.24 14.68 -12.72
N LEU A 22 -16.56 14.52 -12.58
CA LEU A 22 -17.18 13.85 -11.46
C LEU A 22 -16.74 12.38 -11.51
N VAL A 23 -15.65 12.07 -10.79
CA VAL A 23 -15.38 10.70 -10.35
C VAL A 23 -16.54 10.35 -9.43
N ALA A 24 -17.44 9.47 -9.87
CA ALA A 24 -18.45 8.88 -9.02
C ALA A 24 -17.72 8.00 -7.99
N GLY A 25 -17.26 8.62 -6.90
CA GLY A 25 -16.65 7.91 -5.79
C GLY A 25 -17.68 6.98 -5.17
N ALA A 26 -17.25 5.77 -4.82
CA ALA A 26 -18.00 4.94 -3.89
C ALA A 26 -18.38 5.80 -2.68
N THR A 27 -19.65 5.76 -2.25
CA THR A 27 -20.11 6.48 -1.07
C THR A 27 -19.44 5.86 0.15
N ALA A 28 -18.29 6.41 0.52
CA ALA A 28 -17.54 5.97 1.69
C ALA A 28 -18.34 6.30 2.94
N THR A 29 -18.45 5.34 3.85
CA THR A 29 -18.93 5.61 5.21
C THR A 29 -17.89 6.41 5.98
N GLU A 30 -18.32 7.11 7.04
CA GLU A 30 -17.38 7.85 7.89
C GLU A 30 -16.46 6.89 8.65
N PRO A 31 -15.18 7.27 8.89
CA PRO A 31 -14.29 6.57 9.80
C PRO A 31 -14.91 6.33 11.18
N THR A 32 -14.48 5.24 11.83
CA THR A 32 -14.94 4.92 13.19
C THR A 32 -14.46 5.90 14.26
N TYR A 33 -13.29 6.52 14.06
CA TYR A 33 -12.82 7.65 14.89
C TYR A 33 -12.93 8.96 14.12
N LYS A 34 -13.11 10.05 14.86
CA LYS A 34 -13.09 11.43 14.38
C LYS A 34 -12.04 12.22 15.15
N GLU A 35 -10.98 12.62 14.46
CA GLU A 35 -9.90 13.46 15.01
C GLU A 35 -10.46 14.80 15.51
N GLY A 36 -10.07 15.20 16.73
CA GLY A 36 -10.53 16.42 17.39
C GLY A 36 -11.93 16.34 18.03
N GLU A 37 -12.71 15.29 17.77
CA GLU A 37 -14.05 15.10 18.34
C GLU A 37 -14.10 13.92 19.31
N THR A 38 -13.72 12.74 18.82
CA THR A 38 -13.79 11.47 19.59
C THR A 38 -12.44 11.08 20.19
N ILE A 39 -11.35 11.58 19.61
CA ILE A 39 -9.97 11.36 20.02
C ILE A 39 -9.11 12.52 19.51
N PHE A 40 -8.02 12.81 20.20
CA PHE A 40 -6.92 13.61 19.69
C PHE A 40 -5.73 12.67 19.48
N ILE A 41 -5.25 12.58 18.26
CA ILE A 41 -4.12 11.74 17.87
C ILE A 41 -2.95 12.66 17.48
N GLU A 42 -1.89 12.59 18.27
CA GLU A 42 -0.65 13.31 17.98
C GLU A 42 0.24 12.46 17.05
N THR A 43 0.63 13.05 15.92
CA THR A 43 1.52 12.44 14.92
C THR A 43 2.92 13.03 14.96
N GLY A 44 3.91 12.30 14.41
CA GLY A 44 5.30 12.78 14.36
C GLY A 44 5.98 12.87 15.72
N VAL A 45 5.44 12.19 16.73
CA VAL A 45 6.01 12.09 18.08
C VAL A 45 7.36 11.35 18.06
N GLU A 46 7.49 10.39 17.15
CA GLU A 46 8.73 9.67 16.89
C GLU A 46 9.19 9.89 15.44
N ALA A 47 10.51 10.03 15.24
CA ALA A 47 11.08 10.13 13.91
C ALA A 47 11.18 8.74 13.24
N PRO A 48 10.89 8.60 11.94
CA PRO A 48 11.07 7.33 11.24
C PRO A 48 12.55 6.91 11.23
N ASP A 49 12.82 5.63 11.48
CA ASP A 49 14.18 5.08 11.45
C ASP A 49 14.71 4.96 10.00
N ARG A 50 15.27 6.07 9.50
CA ARG A 50 15.86 6.19 8.15
C ARG A 50 17.38 5.97 8.12
N ALA A 51 18.00 5.59 9.23
CA ALA A 51 19.43 5.32 9.26
C ALA A 51 19.76 4.06 8.43
N PRO A 52 20.62 4.10 7.40
CA PRO A 52 20.89 2.92 6.60
C PRO A 52 21.63 1.84 7.44
N THR A 53 21.35 0.58 7.14
CA THR A 53 22.01 -0.60 7.71
C THR A 53 22.40 -1.56 6.59
N TRP A 54 23.34 -2.48 6.84
CA TRP A 54 23.78 -3.47 5.86
C TRP A 54 22.62 -4.31 5.29
N TYR A 55 21.57 -4.57 6.06
CA TYR A 55 20.42 -5.38 5.62
C TYR A 55 19.26 -4.56 5.06
N ALA A 56 19.29 -3.22 5.18
CA ALA A 56 18.21 -2.35 4.69
C ALA A 56 18.77 -0.97 4.33
N SER A 57 19.72 -0.93 3.40
CA SER A 57 20.42 0.31 3.04
C SER A 57 19.50 1.31 2.33
N MET A 58 18.47 0.82 1.64
CA MET A 58 17.55 1.61 0.84
C MET A 58 16.63 2.53 1.65
N VAL A 59 16.52 2.34 2.98
CA VAL A 59 15.68 3.18 3.84
C VAL A 59 16.14 4.65 3.89
N ALA A 60 17.41 4.90 3.58
CA ALA A 60 17.99 6.23 3.50
C ALA A 60 17.60 7.00 2.23
N LYS A 61 16.99 6.34 1.23
CA LYS A 61 16.61 6.97 -0.03
C LYS A 61 15.51 8.02 0.21
N PRO A 62 15.51 9.14 -0.54
CA PRO A 62 14.65 10.29 -0.25
C PRO A 62 13.16 9.94 -0.28
N TYR A 63 12.75 9.03 -1.17
CA TYR A 63 11.36 8.60 -1.32
C TYR A 63 11.09 7.18 -0.81
N ALA A 64 11.97 6.62 0.02
CA ALA A 64 11.65 5.42 0.79
C ALA A 64 10.39 5.68 1.65
N PRO A 65 9.34 4.85 1.55
CA PRO A 65 8.08 5.12 2.24
C PRO A 65 8.23 5.01 3.75
N SER A 66 7.51 5.88 4.45
CA SER A 66 7.19 5.78 5.87
C SER A 66 5.69 5.77 6.06
N PHE A 67 5.23 5.09 7.11
CA PHE A 67 3.82 4.89 7.41
C PHE A 67 3.54 5.33 8.83
N GLU A 68 2.64 6.29 9.02
CA GLU A 68 2.25 6.79 10.34
C GLU A 68 1.16 5.90 10.93
N MET A 69 1.51 5.02 11.86
CA MET A 69 0.66 3.92 12.31
C MET A 69 -0.08 4.25 13.60
N LEU A 70 -1.39 4.03 13.62
CA LEU A 70 -2.20 4.03 14.84
C LEU A 70 -2.31 2.61 15.42
N ALA A 71 -2.09 2.48 16.72
CA ALA A 71 -2.18 1.21 17.44
C ALA A 71 -3.17 1.23 18.60
N THR A 72 -3.54 0.05 19.07
CA THR A 72 -4.33 -0.16 20.30
C THR A 72 -3.44 -0.49 21.50
N GLN A 73 -3.87 -0.08 22.68
CA GLN A 73 -3.25 -0.32 23.98
C GLN A 73 -3.47 -1.76 24.44
N GLY A 74 -2.58 -2.67 24.05
CA GLY A 74 -2.68 -4.07 24.45
C GLY A 74 -3.87 -4.79 23.84
N THR A 75 -4.15 -6.01 24.32
CA THR A 75 -5.23 -6.84 23.80
C THR A 75 -6.59 -6.24 24.17
N GLN A 76 -7.42 -5.99 23.15
CA GLN A 76 -8.73 -5.33 23.27
C GLN A 76 -8.70 -3.86 23.67
N GLY A 77 -7.57 -3.23 23.96
CA GLY A 77 -7.57 -1.87 24.50
C GLY A 77 -7.94 -0.77 23.49
N ARG A 78 -8.04 0.45 24.01
CA ARG A 78 -8.32 1.67 23.23
C ARG A 78 -7.17 2.02 22.31
N TYR A 79 -7.37 2.95 21.38
CA TYR A 79 -6.25 3.54 20.65
C TYR A 79 -5.23 4.20 21.60
N TYR A 80 -3.96 4.18 21.20
CA TYR A 80 -2.99 5.14 21.71
C TYR A 80 -3.36 6.54 21.21
N PRO A 81 -3.11 7.61 22.00
CA PRO A 81 -3.26 8.99 21.54
C PRO A 81 -2.06 9.46 20.70
N TYR A 82 -1.14 8.56 20.36
CA TYR A 82 0.08 8.83 19.60
C TYR A 82 0.22 7.78 18.50
N THR A 83 0.75 8.19 17.36
CA THR A 83 1.19 7.27 16.29
C THR A 83 2.67 6.95 16.40
N TYR A 84 3.09 5.92 15.66
CA TYR A 84 4.51 5.57 15.49
C TYR A 84 4.82 5.36 14.01
N PRO A 85 6.04 5.68 13.55
CA PRO A 85 6.43 5.45 12.17
C PRO A 85 6.83 3.99 11.95
N ALA A 86 6.36 3.40 10.86
CA ALA A 86 6.91 2.16 10.30
C ALA A 86 7.64 2.46 8.99
N THR A 87 8.78 1.79 8.76
CA THR A 87 9.64 2.02 7.58
C THR A 87 9.92 0.73 6.82
N LEU A 88 10.57 0.84 5.65
CA LEU A 88 11.10 -0.33 4.95
C LEU A 88 12.04 -1.17 5.83
N LYS A 89 12.78 -0.57 6.78
CA LYS A 89 13.67 -1.31 7.66
C LYS A 89 12.90 -2.26 8.59
N ASP A 90 11.78 -1.81 9.13
CA ASP A 90 10.93 -2.62 10.01
C ASP A 90 10.28 -3.76 9.23
N LEU A 91 9.85 -3.46 8.02
CA LEU A 91 9.31 -4.47 7.11
C LEU A 91 10.37 -5.51 6.71
N VAL A 92 11.61 -5.10 6.46
CA VAL A 92 12.72 -6.02 6.21
C VAL A 92 13.02 -6.89 7.42
N ARG A 93 12.98 -6.33 8.64
CA ARG A 93 13.13 -7.14 9.87
C ARG A 93 12.02 -8.17 10.01
N PHE A 94 10.79 -7.81 9.68
CA PHE A 94 9.65 -8.73 9.70
C PHE A 94 9.78 -9.83 8.64
N HIS A 95 10.16 -9.47 7.42
CA HIS A 95 10.29 -10.41 6.29
C HIS A 95 11.56 -11.28 6.38
N GLY A 96 12.62 -10.76 7.01
CA GLY A 96 13.90 -11.44 7.22
C GLY A 96 15.02 -11.04 6.24
N HIS A 97 14.71 -10.36 5.13
CA HIS A 97 15.71 -9.85 4.18
C HIS A 97 15.13 -8.74 3.26
N ASP A 98 15.99 -8.04 2.52
CA ASP A 98 15.60 -6.93 1.64
C ASP A 98 15.23 -7.35 0.20
N CYS A 99 14.22 -8.22 0.12
CA CYS A 99 13.60 -8.63 -1.13
C CYS A 99 13.06 -7.40 -1.91
N GLU A 100 13.30 -7.36 -3.23
CA GLU A 100 12.75 -6.29 -4.07
C GLU A 100 11.21 -6.26 -4.03
N GLY A 101 10.57 -7.43 -3.98
CA GLY A 101 9.12 -7.57 -3.94
C GLY A 101 8.51 -6.91 -2.71
N THR A 102 9.19 -7.01 -1.56
CA THR A 102 8.77 -6.39 -0.30
C THR A 102 8.77 -4.86 -0.44
N THR A 103 9.76 -4.30 -1.12
CA THR A 103 9.83 -2.86 -1.37
C THR A 103 8.76 -2.42 -2.38
N HIS A 104 8.53 -3.17 -3.46
CA HIS A 104 7.45 -2.87 -4.40
C HIS A 104 6.06 -2.91 -3.74
N ALA A 105 5.79 -3.91 -2.89
CA ALA A 105 4.54 -4.02 -2.17
C ALA A 105 4.34 -2.87 -1.17
N ALA A 106 5.40 -2.47 -0.44
CA ALA A 106 5.35 -1.32 0.46
C ALA A 106 5.08 -0.01 -0.31
N ASN A 107 5.77 0.22 -1.42
CA ASN A 107 5.55 1.41 -2.23
C ASN A 107 4.14 1.46 -2.85
N ALA A 108 3.59 0.30 -3.27
CA ALA A 108 2.21 0.18 -3.72
C ALA A 108 1.22 0.47 -2.57
N ALA A 109 1.49 -0.03 -1.36
CA ALA A 109 0.68 0.26 -0.19
C ALA A 109 0.70 1.74 0.17
N TRP A 110 1.85 2.41 0.01
CA TRP A 110 1.97 3.84 0.28
C TRP A 110 1.03 4.67 -0.60
N VAL A 111 0.99 4.43 -1.92
CA VAL A 111 0.04 5.15 -2.81
C VAL A 111 -1.42 4.75 -2.54
N ALA A 112 -1.67 3.52 -2.08
CA ALA A 112 -3.02 3.08 -1.69
C ALA A 112 -3.51 3.77 -0.42
N PHE A 113 -2.65 3.91 0.59
CA PHE A 113 -3.00 4.53 1.86
C PHE A 113 -3.31 6.02 1.73
N LYS A 114 -2.73 6.73 0.76
CA LYS A 114 -3.15 8.11 0.45
C LYS A 114 -4.63 8.24 0.06
N ILE A 115 -5.22 7.16 -0.48
CA ILE A 115 -6.65 7.10 -0.80
C ILE A 115 -7.45 6.64 0.43
N LEU A 116 -6.96 5.62 1.15
CA LEU A 116 -7.67 5.03 2.28
C LEU A 116 -7.65 5.90 3.54
N PHE A 117 -6.59 6.67 3.77
CA PHE A 117 -6.33 7.51 4.95
C PHE A 117 -5.84 8.89 4.49
N PRO A 118 -6.74 9.78 4.02
CA PRO A 118 -6.36 11.10 3.53
C PRO A 118 -5.77 12.01 4.62
N ASP A 119 -6.00 11.70 5.89
CA ASP A 119 -5.37 12.32 7.06
C ASP A 119 -3.94 11.81 7.33
N GLY A 120 -3.51 10.76 6.63
CA GLY A 120 -2.17 10.16 6.74
C GLY A 120 -2.01 9.18 7.91
N ILE A 121 -3.04 8.97 8.73
CA ILE A 121 -2.98 8.11 9.93
C ILE A 121 -3.51 6.72 9.57
N ILE A 122 -2.65 5.70 9.60
CA ILE A 122 -3.00 4.36 9.18
C ILE A 122 -3.49 3.54 10.37
N ASP A 123 -4.80 3.29 10.44
CA ASP A 123 -5.39 2.38 11.42
C ASP A 123 -5.46 0.95 10.89
N ARG A 124 -4.52 0.11 11.32
CA ARG A 124 -4.49 -1.32 10.99
C ARG A 124 -5.63 -2.15 11.59
N SER A 125 -6.40 -1.61 12.52
CA SER A 125 -7.52 -2.31 13.14
C SER A 125 -8.79 -2.35 12.26
N VAL A 126 -8.82 -1.58 11.17
CA VAL A 126 -9.92 -1.54 10.18
C VAL A 126 -9.48 -2.07 8.81
N LEU A 127 -8.27 -2.61 8.68
CA LEU A 127 -7.72 -3.00 7.39
C LEU A 127 -7.80 -4.51 7.13
N TRP A 128 -8.07 -4.79 5.87
CA TRP A 128 -8.00 -6.09 5.22
C TRP A 128 -7.05 -5.97 4.02
N GLY A 129 -6.49 -7.09 3.57
CA GLY A 129 -5.53 -7.07 2.47
C GLY A 129 -5.58 -8.31 1.60
N ILE A 130 -5.46 -8.12 0.29
CA ILE A 130 -5.29 -9.18 -0.71
C ILE A 130 -3.93 -8.97 -1.39
N SER A 131 -3.19 -10.07 -1.56
CA SER A 131 -1.87 -10.07 -2.16
C SER A 131 -1.68 -11.22 -3.14
N GLY A 132 -0.59 -11.20 -3.92
CA GLY A 132 -0.09 -12.40 -4.57
C GLY A 132 0.47 -13.42 -3.58
N GLU A 133 0.77 -14.63 -4.08
CA GLU A 133 1.22 -15.74 -3.24
C GLU A 133 2.68 -15.64 -2.80
N SER A 134 3.43 -14.70 -3.37
CA SER A 134 4.84 -14.50 -3.03
C SER A 134 4.97 -14.03 -1.56
N PRO A 135 5.87 -14.64 -0.77
CA PRO A 135 6.05 -14.26 0.63
C PRO A 135 6.41 -12.78 0.79
N CYS A 136 7.19 -12.21 -0.14
CA CYS A 136 7.57 -10.81 -0.07
C CYS A 136 6.35 -9.86 -0.14
N TRP A 137 5.33 -10.22 -0.92
CA TRP A 137 4.11 -9.41 -1.08
C TRP A 137 3.12 -9.62 0.05
N SER A 138 2.90 -10.88 0.44
CA SER A 138 1.96 -11.21 1.51
C SER A 138 2.45 -10.75 2.88
N ASP A 139 3.76 -10.81 3.15
CA ASP A 139 4.34 -10.27 4.38
C ASP A 139 4.23 -8.75 4.44
N ALA A 140 4.46 -8.05 3.32
CA ALA A 140 4.27 -6.60 3.24
C ALA A 140 2.82 -6.20 3.53
N VAL A 141 1.85 -6.87 2.90
CA VAL A 141 0.44 -6.63 3.18
C VAL A 141 0.11 -6.96 4.63
N ALA A 142 0.52 -8.12 5.13
CA ALA A 142 0.25 -8.52 6.52
C ALA A 142 0.84 -7.54 7.54
N PHE A 143 2.08 -7.10 7.34
CA PHE A 143 2.76 -6.17 8.24
C PHE A 143 2.06 -4.80 8.26
N LEU A 144 1.82 -4.22 7.09
CA LEU A 144 1.30 -2.85 6.96
C LEU A 144 -0.19 -2.73 7.29
N THR A 145 -0.97 -3.80 7.12
CA THR A 145 -2.41 -3.78 7.36
C THR A 145 -2.83 -4.46 8.66
N GLY A 146 -1.97 -5.27 9.27
CA GLY A 146 -2.38 -6.17 10.35
C GLY A 146 -3.27 -7.33 9.90
N ALA A 147 -3.52 -7.51 8.59
CA ALA A 147 -4.26 -8.63 8.04
C ALA A 147 -3.57 -9.97 8.34
N ARG A 148 -4.37 -11.01 8.64
CA ARG A 148 -3.87 -12.35 8.97
C ARG A 148 -4.80 -13.42 8.41
N LEU A 149 -4.21 -14.55 8.00
CA LEU A 149 -4.99 -15.71 7.53
C LEU A 149 -5.93 -16.22 8.62
N GLN A 150 -5.47 -16.34 9.88
CA GLN A 150 -6.28 -16.85 10.99
C GLN A 150 -7.54 -16.03 11.30
N TYR A 151 -7.57 -14.76 10.88
CA TYR A 151 -8.72 -13.88 11.05
C TYR A 151 -9.54 -13.73 9.77
N GLY A 152 -9.15 -14.39 8.68
CA GLY A 152 -9.84 -14.35 7.40
C GLY A 152 -9.72 -13.02 6.63
N ASN A 153 -8.96 -12.05 7.16
CA ASN A 153 -8.82 -10.72 6.58
C ASN A 153 -7.54 -10.52 5.75
N LEU A 154 -6.71 -11.55 5.62
CA LEU A 154 -5.65 -11.66 4.60
C LEU A 154 -6.08 -12.67 3.53
N GLY A 155 -6.18 -12.21 2.28
CA GLY A 155 -6.54 -13.03 1.12
C GLY A 155 -5.42 -13.13 0.09
N PHE A 156 -5.57 -14.09 -0.81
CA PHE A 156 -4.73 -14.23 -2.00
C PHE A 156 -5.56 -14.09 -3.25
N PHE A 157 -5.04 -13.43 -4.29
CA PHE A 157 -5.80 -13.26 -5.54
C PHE A 157 -6.19 -14.59 -6.18
N LYS A 158 -7.46 -14.70 -6.57
CA LYS A 158 -7.96 -15.78 -7.44
C LYS A 158 -7.40 -15.69 -8.85
N ASP A 159 -7.29 -14.47 -9.37
CA ASP A 159 -6.72 -14.20 -10.69
C ASP A 159 -5.22 -13.94 -10.57
N LYS A 160 -4.43 -14.88 -11.08
CA LYS A 160 -2.96 -14.84 -11.01
C LYS A 160 -2.32 -13.65 -11.72
N ARG A 161 -3.05 -12.94 -12.60
CA ARG A 161 -2.55 -11.70 -13.22
C ARG A 161 -2.24 -10.62 -12.18
N TYR A 162 -2.88 -10.67 -11.01
CA TYR A 162 -2.66 -9.72 -9.90
C TYR A 162 -1.54 -10.14 -8.94
N SER A 163 -0.73 -11.15 -9.25
CA SER A 163 0.29 -11.69 -8.33
C SER A 163 1.31 -10.64 -7.86
N HIS A 164 1.49 -9.55 -8.61
CA HIS A 164 2.33 -8.41 -8.24
C HIS A 164 1.52 -7.10 -8.21
N ALA A 165 0.35 -7.19 -7.56
CA ALA A 165 -0.46 -6.07 -7.12
C ALA A 165 -0.90 -6.32 -5.67
N ILE A 166 -1.59 -5.36 -5.09
CA ILE A 166 -2.29 -5.52 -3.80
C ILE A 166 -3.68 -4.91 -3.89
N VAL A 167 -4.62 -5.46 -3.13
CA VAL A 167 -5.87 -4.77 -2.80
C VAL A 167 -5.91 -4.54 -1.30
N LEU A 168 -6.04 -3.29 -0.90
CA LEU A 168 -6.21 -2.92 0.50
C LEU A 168 -7.65 -2.46 0.71
N TYR A 169 -8.31 -2.98 1.73
CA TYR A 169 -9.71 -2.67 2.03
C TYR A 169 -9.83 -2.10 3.44
N ARG A 170 -10.45 -0.92 3.54
CA ARG A 170 -10.75 -0.25 4.79
C ARG A 170 -12.21 -0.52 5.14
N GLU A 171 -12.41 -1.33 6.16
CA GLU A 171 -13.70 -1.91 6.52
C GLU A 171 -14.69 -0.87 7.08
N ASP A 172 -14.24 0.13 7.83
CA ASP A 172 -15.14 1.12 8.42
C ASP A 172 -15.70 2.10 7.38
N THR A 173 -14.91 2.44 6.35
CA THR A 173 -15.33 3.32 5.24
C THR A 173 -15.87 2.57 4.02
N LYS A 174 -15.73 1.23 4.00
CA LYS A 174 -16.08 0.34 2.88
C LYS A 174 -15.33 0.66 1.57
N VAL A 175 -14.16 1.28 1.64
CA VAL A 175 -13.34 1.61 0.47
C VAL A 175 -12.28 0.53 0.25
N ALA A 176 -12.23 -0.02 -0.96
CA ALA A 176 -11.14 -0.89 -1.41
C ALA A 176 -10.31 -0.20 -2.48
N VAL A 177 -9.00 -0.42 -2.45
CA VAL A 177 -8.03 0.21 -3.37
C VAL A 177 -7.12 -0.86 -3.96
N LEU A 178 -7.12 -0.98 -5.28
CA LEU A 178 -6.11 -1.72 -6.04
C LEU A 178 -4.88 -0.83 -6.21
N ALA A 179 -3.70 -1.34 -5.86
CA ALA A 179 -2.44 -0.66 -6.11
C ALA A 179 -1.40 -1.58 -6.75
N THR A 180 -0.61 -0.99 -7.64
CA THR A 180 0.41 -1.69 -8.44
C THR A 180 1.44 -0.67 -8.94
N TRP A 181 2.49 -1.16 -9.57
CA TRP A 181 3.47 -0.33 -10.26
C TRP A 181 2.90 0.24 -11.57
N LYS A 182 3.59 1.23 -12.15
CA LYS A 182 3.38 1.70 -13.52
C LYS A 182 4.18 0.85 -14.53
N GLU A 183 3.75 0.88 -15.78
CA GLU A 183 4.52 0.30 -16.88
C GLU A 183 5.92 0.93 -16.92
N GLY A 184 6.96 0.08 -16.97
CA GLY A 184 8.36 0.47 -16.95
C GLY A 184 9.06 0.24 -15.61
N ILE A 185 8.31 -0.01 -14.53
CA ILE A 185 8.85 -0.42 -13.22
C ILE A 185 8.83 -1.93 -13.03
N ASN A 186 7.82 -2.59 -13.60
CA ASN A 186 7.65 -4.04 -13.54
C ASN A 186 8.94 -4.74 -13.98
N ASN A 187 9.40 -5.73 -13.22
CA ASN A 187 10.66 -6.43 -13.47
C ASN A 187 10.53 -7.96 -13.32
N ILE A 188 9.30 -8.44 -13.45
CA ILE A 188 8.93 -9.85 -13.39
C ILE A 188 8.54 -10.29 -14.81
N PRO A 189 9.27 -11.26 -15.40
CA PRO A 189 9.04 -11.68 -16.76
C PRO A 189 7.61 -12.17 -17.02
N GLY A 190 6.96 -11.59 -18.03
CA GLY A 190 5.67 -12.06 -18.55
C GLY A 190 4.45 -11.64 -17.73
N GLU A 191 4.61 -10.72 -16.77
CA GLU A 191 3.51 -10.25 -15.94
C GLU A 191 2.91 -8.92 -16.41
N PRO A 192 1.57 -8.79 -16.40
CA PRO A 192 0.90 -7.57 -16.84
C PRO A 192 1.00 -6.45 -15.81
N VAL A 193 0.89 -5.21 -16.30
CA VAL A 193 0.63 -4.03 -15.46
C VAL A 193 -0.88 -3.92 -15.27
N MET A 194 -1.35 -3.83 -14.03
CA MET A 194 -2.79 -3.93 -13.73
C MET A 194 -3.57 -2.61 -13.86
N LEU A 195 -2.87 -1.48 -13.95
CA LEU A 195 -3.43 -0.15 -14.09
C LEU A 195 -2.70 0.61 -15.23
N PRO A 196 -3.35 1.56 -15.93
CA PRO A 196 -2.88 2.07 -17.22
C PRO A 196 -1.67 3.02 -17.16
N GLY A 197 -1.23 3.43 -15.96
CA GLY A 197 -0.14 4.38 -15.80
C GLY A 197 1.20 3.86 -16.30
N LYS A 198 2.00 4.78 -16.85
CA LYS A 198 3.34 4.55 -17.39
C LYS A 198 4.33 5.55 -16.78
N VAL A 199 5.55 5.10 -16.51
CA VAL A 199 6.61 6.01 -16.02
C VAL A 199 7.09 6.95 -17.12
N THR A 200 7.48 8.15 -16.74
CA THR A 200 8.08 9.17 -17.62
C THR A 200 9.61 9.20 -17.54
N TRP A 201 10.19 8.41 -16.64
CA TRP A 201 11.62 8.29 -16.40
C TRP A 201 12.10 6.87 -16.73
N LYS A 202 13.42 6.69 -16.87
CA LYS A 202 14.02 5.41 -17.25
C LYS A 202 14.86 4.85 -16.10
N PRO A 203 14.55 3.65 -15.59
CA PRO A 203 15.41 2.96 -14.62
C PRO A 203 16.82 2.72 -15.15
N LYS A 204 17.82 2.92 -14.29
CA LYS A 204 19.25 2.63 -14.57
C LYS A 204 19.47 1.19 -15.00
N ILE A 205 18.77 0.26 -14.36
CA ILE A 205 18.71 -1.14 -14.77
C ILE A 205 17.32 -1.36 -15.36
N THR A 206 17.25 -1.67 -16.65
CA THR A 206 15.94 -1.80 -17.29
C THR A 206 15.29 -3.13 -16.93
N MET A 207 13.96 -3.19 -17.02
CA MET A 207 13.18 -4.43 -16.94
C MET A 207 13.82 -5.55 -17.75
N LYS A 208 14.21 -5.25 -19.00
CA LYS A 208 14.80 -6.23 -19.92
C LYS A 208 16.09 -6.84 -19.38
N ASP A 209 16.92 -6.04 -18.70
CA ASP A 209 18.19 -6.49 -18.13
C ASP A 209 17.97 -7.46 -16.97
N VAL A 210 17.05 -7.10 -16.05
CA VAL A 210 16.67 -7.95 -14.91
C VAL A 210 16.00 -9.24 -15.38
N GLU A 211 15.06 -9.14 -16.32
CA GLU A 211 14.33 -10.29 -16.85
C GLU A 211 15.25 -11.25 -17.59
N ALA A 212 16.20 -10.75 -18.37
CA ALA A 212 17.18 -11.58 -19.07
C ALA A 212 18.03 -12.38 -18.08
N LEU A 213 18.52 -11.75 -17.00
CA LEU A 213 19.31 -12.45 -16.00
C LEU A 213 18.47 -13.45 -15.19
N LYS A 214 17.25 -13.07 -14.78
CA LYS A 214 16.31 -13.99 -14.12
C LYS A 214 15.99 -15.20 -15.00
N ALA A 215 15.83 -15.01 -16.31
CA ALA A 215 15.60 -16.10 -17.26
C ALA A 215 16.80 -17.05 -17.34
N ILE A 216 18.04 -16.52 -17.34
CA ILE A 216 19.27 -17.31 -17.31
C ILE A 216 19.34 -18.14 -16.02
N VAL A 217 19.14 -17.50 -14.86
CA VAL A 217 19.17 -18.16 -13.55
C VAL A 217 18.09 -19.24 -13.44
N LYS A 218 16.87 -18.95 -13.92
CA LYS A 218 15.76 -19.93 -13.98
C LYS A 218 16.09 -21.11 -14.88
N LYS A 219 16.62 -20.86 -16.08
CA LYS A 219 17.02 -21.90 -17.04
C LYS A 219 18.17 -22.76 -16.52
N ALA A 220 19.02 -22.22 -15.64
CA ALA A 220 20.08 -22.98 -14.98
C ALA A 220 19.55 -24.06 -14.01
N GLY A 221 18.24 -24.08 -13.71
CA GLY A 221 17.60 -25.19 -12.99
C GLY A 221 18.17 -25.43 -11.59
N GLY A 222 18.52 -24.36 -10.87
CA GLY A 222 19.16 -24.43 -9.55
C GLY A 222 20.69 -24.55 -9.59
N LYS A 223 21.31 -24.44 -10.77
CA LYS A 223 22.78 -24.42 -10.93
C LYS A 223 23.31 -23.13 -11.58
N PRO A 224 22.88 -21.91 -11.17
CA PRO A 224 23.49 -20.68 -11.65
C PRO A 224 24.95 -20.57 -11.16
N THR A 225 25.77 -19.76 -11.83
CA THR A 225 27.10 -19.43 -11.31
C THR A 225 26.99 -18.46 -10.13
N PRO A 226 27.95 -18.44 -9.19
CA PRO A 226 27.95 -17.45 -8.09
C PRO A 226 27.83 -16.01 -8.61
N TYR A 227 28.57 -15.68 -9.67
CA TYR A 227 28.50 -14.37 -10.33
C TYR A 227 27.10 -14.00 -10.83
N GLN A 228 26.34 -14.96 -11.39
CA GLN A 228 24.97 -14.69 -11.85
C GLN A 228 24.02 -14.39 -10.68
N VAL A 229 24.21 -15.08 -9.55
CA VAL A 229 23.44 -14.84 -8.32
C VAL A 229 23.75 -13.45 -7.76
N ASP A 230 25.03 -13.10 -7.65
CA ASP A 230 25.46 -11.79 -7.14
C ASP A 230 25.03 -10.64 -8.04
N LEU A 231 25.18 -10.81 -9.36
CA LEU A 231 24.75 -9.82 -10.34
C LEU A 231 23.23 -9.61 -10.30
N MET A 232 22.45 -10.68 -10.14
CA MET A 232 21.00 -10.58 -10.01
C MET A 232 20.63 -9.78 -8.77
N ARG A 233 21.24 -10.10 -7.62
CA ARG A 233 21.02 -9.35 -6.39
C ARG A 233 21.37 -7.87 -6.54
N TYR A 234 22.53 -7.57 -7.13
CA TYR A 234 22.99 -6.21 -7.37
C TYR A 234 22.02 -5.44 -8.27
N GLN A 235 21.58 -6.03 -9.39
CA GLN A 235 20.64 -5.40 -10.31
C GLN A 235 19.29 -5.09 -9.65
N GLN A 236 18.75 -6.02 -8.87
CA GLN A 236 17.52 -5.80 -8.09
C GLN A 236 17.71 -4.67 -7.07
N TRP A 237 18.86 -4.63 -6.40
CA TRP A 237 19.19 -3.56 -5.46
C TRP A 237 19.29 -2.20 -6.17
N VAL A 238 19.99 -2.10 -7.30
CA VAL A 238 20.08 -0.86 -8.09
C VAL A 238 18.70 -0.41 -8.53
N HIS A 239 17.87 -1.31 -9.05
CA HIS A 239 16.51 -1.00 -9.54
C HIS A 239 15.65 -0.38 -8.44
N VAL A 240 15.56 -1.05 -7.28
CA VAL A 240 14.78 -0.54 -6.14
C VAL A 240 15.33 0.80 -5.65
N ASN A 241 16.65 0.92 -5.50
CA ASN A 241 17.26 2.16 -5.03
C ASN A 241 17.05 3.32 -5.99
N ASP A 242 17.03 3.05 -7.30
CA ASP A 242 16.74 4.06 -8.33
C ASP A 242 15.29 4.54 -8.23
N ILE A 243 14.33 3.64 -8.10
CA ILE A 243 12.91 3.99 -7.88
C ILE A 243 12.74 4.92 -6.68
N LEU A 244 13.44 4.64 -5.58
CA LEU A 244 13.34 5.42 -4.35
C LEU A 244 14.08 6.78 -4.41
N GLU A 245 14.76 7.11 -5.52
CA GLU A 245 15.25 8.46 -5.83
C GLU A 245 14.17 9.33 -6.49
N HIS A 246 13.00 8.78 -6.80
CA HIS A 246 11.88 9.48 -7.42
C HIS A 246 10.62 9.46 -6.52
N PRO A 247 9.75 10.49 -6.58
CA PRO A 247 8.45 10.44 -5.94
C PRO A 247 7.70 9.15 -6.27
N LEU A 248 7.12 8.50 -5.26
CA LEU A 248 6.52 7.18 -5.44
C LEU A 248 5.36 7.19 -6.44
N GLU A 249 4.63 8.30 -6.54
CA GLU A 249 3.56 8.47 -7.54
C GLU A 249 4.07 8.48 -8.99
N GLU A 250 5.35 8.73 -9.24
CA GLU A 250 5.93 8.62 -10.58
C GLU A 250 6.07 7.16 -11.02
N SER A 251 6.15 6.23 -10.05
CA SER A 251 6.49 4.82 -10.25
C SER A 251 5.35 3.85 -9.91
N TYR A 252 4.43 4.27 -9.05
CA TYR A 252 3.30 3.48 -8.56
C TYR A 252 1.99 4.20 -8.80
N GLN A 253 0.90 3.45 -8.74
CA GLN A 253 -0.45 3.92 -8.99
C GLN A 253 -1.45 3.12 -8.18
N ALA A 254 -2.56 3.76 -7.83
CA ALA A 254 -3.64 3.16 -7.09
C ALA A 254 -4.99 3.66 -7.61
N ARG A 255 -6.02 2.82 -7.50
CA ARG A 255 -7.40 3.17 -7.87
C ARG A 255 -8.38 2.53 -6.90
N ALA A 256 -9.37 3.30 -6.46
CA ALA A 256 -10.51 2.74 -5.74
C ALA A 256 -11.26 1.72 -6.61
N ILE A 257 -11.76 0.66 -6.00
CA ILE A 257 -12.58 -0.36 -6.63
C ILE A 257 -14.04 -0.07 -6.29
N GLU A 258 -14.84 0.24 -7.31
CA GLU A 258 -16.28 0.41 -7.15
C GLU A 258 -16.96 -0.92 -6.85
N ASN A 259 -17.95 -0.91 -5.95
CA ASN A 259 -18.76 -2.07 -5.59
C ASN A 259 -17.93 -3.31 -5.18
N PHE A 260 -16.84 -3.07 -4.45
CA PHE A 260 -15.92 -4.13 -4.03
C PHE A 260 -16.64 -5.22 -3.23
N LYS A 261 -16.39 -6.47 -3.60
CA LYS A 261 -16.83 -7.68 -2.90
C LYS A 261 -15.64 -8.61 -2.72
N TRP A 262 -15.30 -8.90 -1.47
CA TRP A 262 -14.10 -9.64 -1.11
C TRP A 262 -13.98 -10.99 -1.86
N GLU A 263 -15.08 -11.73 -1.92
CA GLU A 263 -15.16 -13.09 -2.49
C GLU A 263 -14.95 -13.13 -4.01
N GLU A 264 -15.15 -12.01 -4.70
CA GLU A 264 -14.91 -11.91 -6.14
C GLU A 264 -13.40 -11.81 -6.47
N TRP A 265 -12.57 -11.43 -5.48
CA TRP A 265 -11.14 -11.18 -5.67
C TRP A 265 -10.26 -12.29 -5.11
N ILE A 266 -10.69 -12.97 -4.03
CA ILE A 266 -9.86 -13.95 -3.33
C ILE A 266 -10.03 -15.38 -3.85
N ASP A 267 -8.96 -16.17 -3.77
CA ASP A 267 -8.98 -17.62 -4.01
C ASP A 267 -9.64 -18.35 -2.82
N PRO A 268 -10.84 -18.94 -2.97
CA PRO A 268 -11.51 -19.62 -1.87
C PRO A 268 -10.73 -20.83 -1.36
N ALA A 269 -9.86 -21.45 -2.19
CA ALA A 269 -9.04 -22.58 -1.78
C ALA A 269 -7.89 -22.19 -0.83
N LYS A 270 -7.64 -20.89 -0.64
CA LYS A 270 -6.56 -20.35 0.21
C LYS A 270 -7.09 -19.58 1.42
N THR A 271 -8.33 -19.86 1.78
CA THR A 271 -8.98 -19.31 2.96
C THR A 271 -8.92 -20.29 4.11
N ILE A 272 -9.12 -19.78 5.33
CA ILE A 272 -9.37 -20.63 6.50
C ILE A 272 -10.88 -20.82 6.62
N SER A 273 -11.31 -22.08 6.73
CA SER A 273 -12.74 -22.46 6.74
C SER A 273 -13.53 -21.86 7.90
N LYS A 274 -12.87 -21.61 9.04
CA LYS A 274 -13.47 -21.02 10.24
C LYS A 274 -12.52 -19.98 10.85
N PRO A 275 -12.49 -18.74 10.32
CA PRO A 275 -11.62 -17.70 10.87
C PRO A 275 -12.03 -17.33 12.30
N HIS A 276 -11.07 -16.86 13.08
CA HIS A 276 -11.33 -16.30 14.41
C HIS A 276 -11.90 -14.89 14.28
N GLU A 277 -12.81 -14.54 15.20
CA GLU A 277 -13.27 -13.16 15.34
C GLU A 277 -12.15 -12.27 15.91
N ARG A 278 -11.99 -11.06 15.35
CA ARG A 278 -11.02 -10.03 15.77
C ARG A 278 -11.42 -9.36 17.09
N THR A 279 -11.48 -10.14 18.17
CA THR A 279 -11.82 -9.61 19.51
C THR A 279 -10.74 -8.69 20.08
N ASP A 280 -9.51 -8.76 19.54
CA ASP A 280 -8.36 -7.97 19.94
C ASP A 280 -8.51 -6.45 19.67
N THR A 281 -9.48 -6.04 18.84
CA THR A 281 -9.72 -4.62 18.52
C THR A 281 -11.07 -4.11 19.05
N ARG A 282 -11.81 -4.93 19.80
CA ARG A 282 -13.21 -4.65 20.19
C ARG A 282 -13.41 -3.38 21.00
N LEU A 283 -12.49 -3.01 21.90
CA LEU A 283 -12.63 -1.82 22.75
C LEU A 283 -11.80 -0.63 22.26
N LYS A 284 -11.34 -0.64 20.99
CA LYS A 284 -10.56 0.45 20.40
C LYS A 284 -11.24 1.82 20.52
N ASN A 285 -12.57 1.84 20.41
CA ASN A 285 -13.44 3.02 20.51
C ASN A 285 -14.14 3.18 21.87
N TYR A 286 -13.74 2.42 22.90
CA TYR A 286 -14.47 2.43 24.17
C TYR A 286 -14.31 3.78 24.89
N PRO A 287 -15.39 4.36 25.46
CA PRO A 287 -15.35 5.71 26.03
C PRO A 287 -14.33 5.87 27.16
N TYR A 288 -13.71 7.04 27.25
CA TYR A 288 -12.88 7.40 28.40
C TYR A 288 -13.70 7.51 29.69
N ARG A 289 -13.05 7.27 30.83
CA ARG A 289 -13.63 7.54 32.15
C ARG A 289 -13.95 9.03 32.22
N SER A 290 -15.06 9.41 32.82
CA SER A 290 -15.46 10.82 32.99
C SER A 290 -14.53 11.57 33.95
N ARG A 291 -13.78 10.84 34.80
CA ARG A 291 -12.79 11.38 35.74
C ARG A 291 -11.67 10.36 36.03
N PRO A 292 -10.49 10.81 36.50
CA PRO A 292 -9.35 9.92 36.75
C PRO A 292 -9.63 8.77 37.72
N ILE A 293 -10.49 9.02 38.72
CA ILE A 293 -10.94 8.04 39.71
C ILE A 293 -12.46 7.91 39.60
N GLU A 294 -12.93 6.79 39.09
CA GLU A 294 -14.34 6.39 39.14
C GLU A 294 -14.44 5.15 40.02
N ALA A 295 -15.23 5.25 41.10
CA ALA A 295 -15.58 4.07 41.86
C ALA A 295 -16.39 3.12 40.95
N PRO A 296 -16.20 1.79 41.08
CA PRO A 296 -17.10 0.84 40.43
C PRO A 296 -18.55 1.18 40.78
N ALA A 297 -19.46 1.05 39.81
CA ALA A 297 -20.88 1.18 40.11
C ALA A 297 -21.23 0.22 41.25
N VAL A 298 -22.07 0.65 42.20
CA VAL A 298 -22.45 -0.17 43.36
C VAL A 298 -23.01 -1.51 42.86
N GLY A 299 -22.34 -2.61 43.21
CA GLY A 299 -22.71 -3.97 42.79
C GLY A 299 -22.05 -4.47 41.50
N ALA A 300 -21.22 -3.67 40.83
CA ALA A 300 -20.40 -4.16 39.73
C ALA A 300 -19.34 -5.13 40.27
N LYS A 301 -19.36 -6.39 39.81
CA LYS A 301 -18.26 -7.32 40.07
C LYS A 301 -17.01 -6.87 39.29
N PRO A 302 -15.81 -7.02 39.87
CA PRO A 302 -14.56 -6.80 39.16
C PRO A 302 -14.43 -7.70 37.93
#